data_AF-A0A1F9TA81-F1
#
_entry.id   AF-A0A1F9TA81-F1
#
_cell.length_a   1.000
_cell.length_b   1.000
_cell.length_c   1.000
_cell.angle_alpha   90.00
_cell.angle_beta   90.00
_cell.angle_gamma   90.00
#
_symmetry.space_group_name_H-M   'P 1'
#
loop_
_entity.id
_entity.type
_entity.pdbx_description
1 polymer ?
#
loop_
_entity_poly.entity_id
_entity_poly.type
_entity_poly.pdbx_seq_one_letter_code
_entity_poly.pdbx_strand_id
1 'polypeptide(L)'
;MGIYGGGSALPVDEQVLLDRTHKVKVPKKFPATLNTEEWPPLIEGTLAKIGLKPADAQAYVFTQIRKPTIVEVMEKFNLPMEKTHTIMEKWGYTGSACVPMAFHDMAAQGKVKRGDRVVLCASGGGYSMACTTFIY
;
A
#
# COMPACT_ATOMS: atom_id res chain seq x y z
N MET A 1 6.60 11.49 8.58
CA MET A 1 5.69 11.15 9.69
C MET A 1 6.54 10.52 10.77
N GLY A 2 6.35 10.90 12.04
CA GLY A 2 7.13 10.34 13.14
C GLY A 2 6.69 10.87 14.49
N ILE A 3 7.24 10.26 15.55
CA ILE A 3 7.18 10.76 16.93
C ILE A 3 8.58 11.31 17.22
N TYR A 4 8.66 12.58 17.63
CA TYR A 4 9.91 13.34 17.68
C TYR A 4 10.38 13.64 19.11
N GLY A 5 9.60 13.23 20.12
CA GLY A 5 9.92 13.39 21.53
C GLY A 5 9.15 12.39 22.40
N GLY A 6 9.44 12.36 23.70
CA GLY A 6 8.85 11.44 24.67
C GLY A 6 9.49 10.05 24.71
N GLY A 7 10.63 9.86 24.04
CA GLY A 7 11.45 8.65 24.12
C GLY A 7 12.75 8.88 24.90
N SER A 8 13.63 7.88 24.99
CA SER A 8 14.85 7.98 25.80
C SER A 8 15.83 9.08 25.34
N ALA A 9 15.91 9.36 24.03
CA ALA A 9 16.78 10.40 23.48
C ALA A 9 16.25 11.83 23.71
N LEU A 10 14.94 11.98 23.89
CA LEU A 10 14.28 13.25 24.21
C LEU A 10 13.12 12.96 25.17
N PRO A 11 13.40 12.83 26.49
CA PRO A 11 12.39 12.49 27.50
C PRO A 11 11.24 13.49 27.56
N VAL A 12 10.13 13.11 28.18
CA VAL A 12 8.97 14.00 28.34
C VAL A 12 9.29 15.13 29.32
N ASP A 13 9.14 16.37 28.87
CA ASP A 13 9.17 17.60 29.67
C ASP A 13 8.02 18.56 29.26
N GLU A 14 7.96 19.75 29.86
CA GLU A 14 6.95 20.76 29.54
C GLU A 14 6.96 21.17 28.06
N GLN A 15 8.14 21.29 27.45
CA GLN A 15 8.28 21.69 26.05
C GLN A 15 7.77 20.60 25.10
N VAL A 16 8.08 19.33 25.36
CA VAL A 16 7.58 18.16 24.61
C VAL A 16 6.05 18.05 24.67
N LEU A 17 5.44 18.43 25.81
CA LEU A 17 4.00 18.47 25.96
C LEU A 17 3.38 19.65 25.20
N LEU A 18 3.96 20.85 25.32
CA LEU A 18 3.54 22.06 24.61
C LEU A 18 3.60 21.87 23.08
N ASP A 19 4.75 21.41 22.59
CA ASP A 19 4.98 21.17 21.17
C ASP A 19 4.27 19.91 20.67
N ARG A 20 3.80 19.05 21.57
CA ARG A 20 3.18 17.75 21.24
C ARG A 20 4.10 16.85 20.40
N THR A 21 5.41 16.93 20.58
CA THR A 21 6.39 16.09 19.86
C THR A 21 6.30 14.62 20.25
N HIS A 22 5.68 14.32 21.39
CA HIS A 22 5.28 12.97 21.84
C HIS A 22 4.12 12.35 21.06
N LYS A 23 3.46 13.09 20.16
CA LYS A 23 2.40 12.59 19.28
C LYS A 23 2.96 12.36 17.87
N VAL A 24 2.24 11.55 17.09
CA VAL A 24 2.54 11.40 15.66
C VAL A 24 2.39 12.76 14.98
N LYS A 25 3.47 13.24 14.38
CA LYS A 25 3.50 14.44 13.55
C LYS A 25 3.77 14.07 12.10
N VAL A 26 3.19 14.86 11.20
CA VAL A 26 3.44 14.81 9.76
C VAL A 26 3.95 16.19 9.32
N PRO A 27 5.25 16.50 9.55
CA PRO A 27 5.77 17.87 9.32
C PRO A 27 5.68 18.30 7.86
N LYS A 28 5.83 17.33 6.94
CA LYS A 28 5.71 17.53 5.50
C LYS A 28 4.55 16.67 4.99
N LYS A 29 3.57 17.29 4.34
CA LYS A 29 2.53 16.58 3.61
C LYS A 29 3.14 15.92 2.38
N PHE A 30 2.80 14.66 2.16
CA PHE A 30 3.13 13.97 0.92
C PHE A 30 2.19 14.44 -0.20
N PRO A 31 2.66 14.52 -1.46
CA PRO A 31 1.78 14.77 -2.61
C PRO A 31 0.65 13.75 -2.64
N ALA A 32 -0.56 14.19 -3.02
CA ALA A 32 -1.70 13.29 -3.14
C ALA A 32 -1.52 12.26 -4.28
N THR A 33 -0.69 12.58 -5.27
CA THR A 33 -0.37 11.77 -6.44
C THR A 33 0.71 10.73 -6.19
N LEU A 34 1.37 10.77 -5.03
CA LEU A 34 2.58 9.99 -4.77
C LEU A 34 2.41 8.49 -5.01
N ASN A 35 1.29 7.89 -4.58
CA ASN A 35 1.02 6.48 -4.85
C ASN A 35 0.66 6.22 -6.33
N THR A 36 -0.06 7.13 -6.98
CA THR A 36 -0.46 6.92 -8.38
C THR A 36 0.68 7.14 -9.36
N GLU A 37 1.73 7.87 -8.95
CA GLU A 37 2.97 8.06 -9.71
C GLU A 37 3.97 6.92 -9.45
N GLU A 38 4.10 6.43 -8.22
CA GLU A 38 5.21 5.55 -7.82
C GLU A 38 4.83 4.05 -7.84
N TRP A 39 3.56 3.69 -7.66
CA TRP A 39 3.13 2.29 -7.78
C TRP A 39 3.30 1.72 -9.19
N PRO A 40 2.95 2.44 -10.28
CA PRO A 40 3.10 1.88 -11.63
C PRO A 40 4.53 1.46 -11.98
N PRO A 41 5.57 2.34 -11.90
CA PRO A 41 6.93 1.95 -12.24
C PRO A 41 7.49 0.86 -11.30
N LEU A 42 7.04 0.84 -10.04
CA LEU A 42 7.45 -0.20 -9.09
C LEU A 42 6.88 -1.59 -9.48
N ILE A 43 5.64 -1.65 -9.95
CA ILE A 43 5.00 -2.88 -10.45
C ILE A 43 5.66 -3.33 -11.75
N GLU A 44 5.84 -2.41 -12.70
CA GLU A 44 6.51 -2.69 -13.98
C GLU A 44 7.92 -3.21 -13.76
N GLY A 45 8.73 -2.54 -12.94
CA GLY A 45 10.08 -2.97 -12.61
C GLY A 45 10.15 -4.31 -11.87
N THR A 46 9.12 -4.65 -11.10
CA THR A 46 9.03 -5.95 -10.41
C THR A 46 8.72 -7.08 -11.38
N LEU A 47 7.75 -6.90 -12.28
CA LEU A 47 7.37 -7.91 -13.28
C LEU A 47 8.43 -8.05 -14.38
N ALA A 48 9.08 -6.96 -14.78
CA ALA A 48 10.13 -6.96 -15.79
C ALA A 48 11.33 -7.84 -15.38
N LYS A 49 11.64 -7.95 -14.08
CA LYS A 49 12.69 -8.85 -13.56
C LYS A 49 12.46 -10.32 -13.89
N ILE A 50 11.23 -10.71 -14.18
CA ILE A 50 10.84 -12.06 -14.59
C ILE A 50 10.26 -12.10 -16.01
N GLY A 51 10.51 -11.06 -16.82
CA GLY A 51 10.10 -11.00 -18.22
C GLY A 51 8.60 -10.83 -18.45
N LEU A 52 7.85 -10.33 -17.46
CA LEU A 52 6.40 -10.14 -17.54
C LEU A 52 6.01 -8.66 -17.58
N LYS A 53 4.79 -8.42 -18.07
CA LYS A 53 4.09 -7.13 -18.12
C LYS A 53 2.93 -7.13 -17.11
N PRO A 54 2.40 -5.95 -16.74
CA PRO A 54 1.21 -5.86 -15.89
C PRO A 54 0.00 -6.67 -16.42
N ALA A 55 -0.14 -6.82 -17.73
CA ALA A 55 -1.23 -7.63 -18.28
C ALA A 55 -1.16 -9.12 -17.88
N ASP A 56 0.03 -9.64 -17.57
CA ASP A 56 0.29 -11.09 -17.39
C ASP A 56 -0.07 -11.62 -16.00
N ALA A 57 -0.22 -10.75 -15.00
CA ALA A 57 -0.67 -11.15 -13.67
C ALA A 57 -2.21 -11.23 -13.58
N GLN A 58 -2.68 -12.13 -12.72
CA GLN A 58 -4.10 -12.35 -12.48
C GLN A 58 -4.58 -11.49 -11.30
N ALA A 59 -3.78 -11.47 -10.23
CA ALA A 59 -3.93 -10.78 -8.94
C ALA A 59 -3.22 -9.42 -8.78
N TYR A 60 -3.90 -8.36 -8.34
CA TYR A 60 -3.27 -7.15 -7.78
C TYR A 60 -3.84 -6.79 -6.42
N VAL A 61 -2.97 -6.58 -5.43
CA VAL A 61 -3.38 -6.19 -4.08
C VAL A 61 -2.55 -4.99 -3.63
N PHE A 62 -3.24 -3.90 -3.31
CA PHE A 62 -2.60 -2.63 -2.97
C PHE A 62 -2.80 -2.26 -1.50
N THR A 63 -2.02 -1.29 -1.03
CA THR A 63 -2.30 -0.62 0.25
C THR A 63 -3.69 0.02 0.24
N GLN A 64 -4.50 -0.34 1.23
CA GLN A 64 -5.91 0.04 1.31
C GLN A 64 -6.09 1.39 1.99
N ILE A 65 -5.46 2.44 1.45
CA ILE A 65 -5.59 3.81 1.98
C ILE A 65 -6.67 4.61 1.25
N ARG A 66 -6.76 4.47 -0.08
CA ARG A 66 -7.69 5.23 -0.93
C ARG A 66 -8.09 4.43 -2.17
N LYS A 67 -9.38 4.07 -2.30
CA LYS A 67 -9.91 3.35 -3.47
C LYS A 67 -9.68 4.08 -4.81
N PRO A 68 -9.92 5.40 -4.94
CA PRO A 68 -9.62 6.12 -6.18
C PRO A 68 -8.18 5.97 -6.68
N THR A 69 -7.20 5.88 -5.77
CA THR A 69 -5.78 5.63 -6.13
C THR A 69 -5.61 4.26 -6.79
N ILE A 70 -6.29 3.24 -6.26
CA ILE A 70 -6.26 1.89 -6.82
C ILE A 70 -6.91 1.90 -8.21
N VAL A 71 -8.07 2.55 -8.36
CA VAL A 71 -8.77 2.70 -9.65
C VAL A 71 -7.85 3.36 -10.68
N GLU A 72 -7.25 4.51 -10.36
CA GLU A 72 -6.36 5.23 -11.27
C GLU A 72 -5.16 4.38 -11.71
N VAL A 73 -4.56 3.60 -10.79
CA VAL A 73 -3.42 2.72 -11.14
C VAL A 73 -3.86 1.54 -12.02
N MET A 74 -5.03 0.96 -11.76
CA MET A 74 -5.59 -0.09 -12.63
C MET A 74 -5.91 0.44 -14.03
N GLU A 75 -6.48 1.65 -14.12
CA GLU A 75 -6.74 2.34 -15.39
C GLU A 75 -5.45 2.62 -16.17
N LYS A 76 -4.36 3.07 -15.51
CA LYS A 76 -3.05 3.26 -16.16
C LYS A 76 -2.52 1.99 -16.83
N PHE A 77 -2.83 0.83 -16.28
CA PHE A 77 -2.47 -0.47 -16.87
C PHE A 77 -3.52 -1.05 -17.82
N ASN A 78 -4.63 -0.35 -18.05
CA ASN A 78 -5.81 -0.86 -18.76
C ASN A 78 -6.30 -2.20 -18.17
N LEU A 79 -6.25 -2.34 -16.85
CA LEU A 79 -6.69 -3.54 -16.14
C LEU A 79 -8.05 -3.32 -15.51
N PRO A 80 -8.93 -4.33 -15.57
CA PRO A 80 -10.27 -4.24 -15.01
C PRO A 80 -10.20 -4.38 -13.48
N MET A 81 -11.16 -3.78 -12.76
CA MET A 81 -11.15 -3.77 -11.28
C MET A 81 -11.34 -5.17 -10.67
N GLU A 82 -11.81 -6.12 -11.45
CA GLU A 82 -11.94 -7.55 -11.11
C GLU A 82 -10.59 -8.21 -10.84
N LYS A 83 -9.49 -7.67 -11.39
CA LYS A 83 -8.12 -8.12 -11.09
C LYS A 83 -7.55 -7.54 -9.79
N THR A 84 -8.30 -6.68 -9.09
CA THR A 84 -7.90 -6.15 -7.79
C THR A 84 -9.00 -6.41 -6.74
N HIS A 85 -8.72 -6.05 -5.50
CA HIS A 85 -9.67 -6.21 -4.41
C HIS A 85 -9.54 -5.09 -3.39
N THR A 86 -10.68 -4.55 -2.95
CA THR A 86 -10.75 -3.49 -1.94
C THR A 86 -11.56 -3.95 -0.74
N ILE A 87 -11.06 -3.59 0.44
CA ILE A 87 -11.63 -3.99 1.73
C ILE A 87 -11.87 -2.80 2.67
N MET A 88 -11.38 -1.61 2.30
CA MET A 88 -11.48 -0.41 3.12
C MET A 88 -12.93 0.06 3.34
N GLU A 89 -13.85 -0.34 2.48
CA GLU A 89 -15.28 -0.08 2.62
C GLU A 89 -15.89 -0.84 3.81
N LYS A 90 -15.27 -1.94 4.22
CA LYS A 90 -15.73 -2.81 5.31
C LYS A 90 -14.92 -2.62 6.59
N TRP A 91 -13.60 -2.43 6.48
CA TRP A 91 -12.70 -2.39 7.65
C TRP A 91 -11.87 -1.11 7.77
N GLY A 92 -12.05 -0.15 6.86
CA GLY A 92 -11.21 1.05 6.82
C GLY A 92 -9.74 0.75 6.49
N TYR A 93 -8.86 1.70 6.79
CA TYR A 93 -7.41 1.52 6.63
C TYR A 93 -6.82 0.87 7.88
N THR A 94 -6.38 -0.38 7.76
CA THR A 94 -5.84 -1.18 8.86
C THR A 94 -4.30 -1.17 8.94
N GLY A 95 -3.66 -0.12 8.41
CA GLY A 95 -2.20 -0.01 8.43
C GLY A 95 -1.52 -1.11 7.62
N SER A 96 -0.45 -1.71 8.15
CA SER A 96 0.30 -2.77 7.47
C SER A 96 -0.51 -4.04 7.23
N ALA A 97 -1.55 -4.30 8.04
CA ALA A 97 -2.42 -5.47 7.88
C ALA A 97 -3.30 -5.40 6.63
N CYS A 98 -3.45 -4.23 6.01
CA CYS A 98 -4.44 -4.06 4.96
C CYS A 98 -4.18 -4.88 3.69
N VAL A 99 -2.91 -5.07 3.30
CA VAL A 99 -2.53 -5.88 2.14
C VAL A 99 -2.82 -7.37 2.36
N PRO A 100 -2.33 -8.02 3.43
CA PRO A 100 -2.67 -9.42 3.67
C PRO A 100 -4.16 -9.64 3.97
N MET A 101 -4.84 -8.70 4.62
CA MET A 101 -6.31 -8.78 4.79
C MET A 101 -7.04 -8.72 3.44
N ALA A 102 -6.64 -7.82 2.54
CA ALA A 102 -7.24 -7.70 1.22
C ALA A 102 -7.01 -8.97 0.39
N PHE A 103 -5.79 -9.51 0.43
CA PHE A 103 -5.48 -10.75 -0.24
C PHE A 103 -6.28 -11.94 0.33
N HIS A 104 -6.37 -12.05 1.66
CA HIS A 104 -7.15 -13.10 2.31
C HIS A 104 -8.64 -13.02 1.94
N ASP A 105 -9.25 -11.83 1.99
CA ASP A 105 -10.65 -11.64 1.64
C ASP A 105 -10.92 -11.93 0.16
N MET A 106 -9.99 -11.55 -0.74
CA MET A 106 -10.03 -11.90 -2.16
C MET A 106 -10.01 -13.42 -2.39
N ALA A 107 -9.12 -14.13 -1.69
CA ALA A 107 -8.99 -15.58 -1.78
C ALA A 107 -10.21 -16.30 -1.18
N ALA A 108 -10.71 -15.84 -0.03
CA ALA A 108 -11.91 -16.38 0.61
C ALA A 108 -13.17 -16.26 -0.28
N GLN A 109 -13.22 -15.23 -1.13
CA GLN A 109 -14.28 -15.02 -2.11
C GLN A 109 -14.04 -15.77 -3.44
N GLY A 110 -12.97 -16.56 -3.56
CA GLY A 110 -12.66 -17.33 -4.77
C GLY A 110 -12.25 -16.49 -5.98
N LYS A 111 -11.88 -15.21 -5.77
CA LYS A 111 -11.46 -14.30 -6.86
C LYS A 111 -10.02 -14.54 -7.33
N VAL A 112 -9.26 -15.33 -6.58
CA VAL A 112 -7.91 -15.79 -6.92
C VAL A 112 -7.79 -17.26 -6.57
N LYS A 113 -7.12 -18.04 -7.42
CA LYS A 113 -6.94 -19.49 -7.27
C LYS A 113 -5.47 -19.87 -7.23
N ARG A 114 -5.19 -21.09 -6.76
CA ARG A 114 -3.83 -21.64 -6.79
C ARG A 114 -3.32 -21.71 -8.24
N GLY A 115 -2.07 -21.34 -8.43
CA GLY A 115 -1.44 -21.18 -9.75
C GLY A 115 -1.54 -19.77 -10.32
N ASP A 116 -2.40 -18.90 -9.78
CA ASP A 116 -2.49 -17.51 -10.24
C ASP A 116 -1.26 -16.71 -9.80
N ARG A 117 -0.79 -15.82 -10.66
CA ARG A 117 0.22 -14.83 -10.30
C ARG A 117 -0.42 -13.66 -9.61
N VAL A 118 0.05 -13.37 -8.40
CA VAL A 118 -0.40 -12.25 -7.57
C VAL A 118 0.72 -11.23 -7.43
N VAL A 119 0.36 -9.95 -7.49
CA VAL A 119 1.23 -8.81 -7.26
C VAL A 119 0.74 -8.09 -6.01
N LEU A 120 1.62 -7.92 -5.03
CA LEU A 120 1.36 -7.11 -3.84
C LEU A 120 2.16 -5.82 -3.95
N CYS A 121 1.49 -4.67 -3.85
CA CYS A 121 2.13 -3.35 -3.88
C CYS A 121 1.77 -2.57 -2.61
N ALA A 122 2.77 -2.32 -1.77
CA ALA A 122 2.62 -1.72 -0.46
C ALA A 122 3.32 -0.36 -0.35
N SER A 123 2.72 0.61 0.32
CA SER A 123 3.35 1.87 0.71
C SER A 123 3.02 2.26 2.15
N GLY A 124 3.97 2.92 2.83
CA GLY A 124 3.86 3.26 4.25
C GLY A 124 4.60 4.54 4.63
N GLY A 125 4.27 5.04 5.83
CA GLY A 125 4.89 6.25 6.41
C GLY A 125 6.38 6.09 6.69
N GLY A 126 7.11 7.21 6.64
CA GLY A 126 8.58 7.25 6.46
C GLY A 126 8.98 7.41 4.99
N TYR A 127 8.00 7.07 4.14
CA TYR A 127 8.02 6.80 2.72
C TYR A 127 8.89 5.60 2.37
N SER A 128 8.28 4.43 2.55
CA SER A 128 8.79 3.15 2.09
C SER A 128 7.75 2.53 1.18
N MET A 129 8.19 1.98 0.06
CA MET A 129 7.36 1.23 -0.88
C MET A 129 8.03 -0.10 -1.19
N ALA A 130 7.21 -1.12 -1.39
CA ALA A 130 7.68 -2.43 -1.82
C ALA A 130 6.65 -3.05 -2.75
N CYS A 131 7.13 -3.76 -3.76
CA CYS A 131 6.31 -4.60 -4.61
C CYS A 131 6.94 -5.98 -4.69
N THR A 132 6.09 -7.00 -4.68
CA THR A 132 6.50 -8.39 -4.87
C THR A 132 5.46 -9.13 -5.70
N THR A 133 5.90 -10.19 -6.37
CA THR A 133 5.02 -11.10 -7.09
C THR A 133 5.34 -12.55 -6.74
N PHE A 134 4.31 -13.38 -6.67
CA PHE A 134 4.41 -14.81 -6.39
C PHE A 134 3.31 -15.57 -7.12
N ILE A 135 3.46 -16.89 -7.20
CA ILE A 135 2.39 -17.80 -7.62
C ILE A 135 1.65 -18.24 -6.36
N TYR A 136 0.35 -17.93 -6.28
CA TYR A 136 -0.51 -18.30 -5.15
C TYR A 136 -0.75 -19.81 -5.08
#